data_AF-A0A5M4B2J0-F1
#
_entry.id   AF-A0A5M4B2J0-F1
#
_cell.length_a   1.000
_cell.length_b   1.000
_cell.length_c   1.000
_cell.angle_alpha   90.00
_cell.angle_beta   90.00
_cell.angle_gamma   90.00
#
_symmetry.space_group_name_H-M   'P 1'
#
loop_
_entity.id
_entity.type
_entity.pdbx_description
1 polymer ?
#
loop_
_entity_poly.entity_id
_entity_poly.type
_entity_poly.pdbx_seq_one_letter_code
_entity_poly.pdbx_strand_id
1 'polypeptide(L)'
;MSVKKRYLIIVAIVLVAFGIQRCVEPFNPPITNYRDLLVISGTLTDEPGTQTITVSKTSSYTDSAYIPENGCSVTVLDDKGNIVAYSEEGEGKYTAEFTSDELQHGTAYKLRVIDNDGDVYESDYQTLNPAPAIDSLTASYQPLVTAENPEGLKGYQFYVNTSDHSGKTQYYRWSMEETWEYHSPYTVFAMWDGALHLNYFFPDNRTICWMTKEVPGIYTGTTRDMAEDVLRNIKLNYVSTQTDRLMWRYSLLVREYALSAEAYEFWNGLEKQTQQTGGLYESQPYMITGNITCVSQPNKQVLGFFSASGVSKKRIFVGPAPDPVKQIVCSSDTIKSVTEDLMPYPPSSYPVYMYKFILPSGAFMKVASDQQCFDCLKRGGTNVRPSYWQ
;
A
#
# COMPACT_ATOMS: atom_id res chain seq x y z
N MET A 1 37.01 18.62 57.59
CA MET A 1 35.54 18.58 57.38
C MET A 1 35.09 18.59 55.89
N SER A 2 36.00 18.60 54.91
CA SER A 2 35.65 18.67 53.46
C SER A 2 35.34 17.31 52.81
N VAL A 3 36.05 16.24 53.20
CA VAL A 3 35.94 14.91 52.55
C VAL A 3 34.61 14.20 52.88
N LYS A 4 34.10 14.31 54.11
CA LYS A 4 32.81 13.71 54.53
C LYS A 4 31.61 14.31 53.78
N LYS A 5 31.65 15.61 53.46
CA LYS A 5 30.60 16.29 52.67
C LYS A 5 30.58 15.83 51.22
N ARG A 6 31.75 15.62 50.61
CA ARG A 6 31.86 15.09 49.24
C ARG A 6 31.36 13.65 49.14
N TYR A 7 31.63 12.82 50.15
CA TYR A 7 31.15 11.44 50.20
C TYR A 7 29.62 11.36 50.33
N LEU A 8 29.02 12.20 51.17
CA LEU A 8 27.56 12.31 51.31
C LEU A 8 26.87 12.77 50.02
N ILE A 9 27.48 13.70 49.28
CA ILE A 9 26.96 14.17 47.99
C ILE A 9 27.04 13.06 46.93
N ILE A 10 28.15 12.31 46.86
CA ILE A 10 28.30 11.20 45.92
C ILE A 10 27.29 10.08 46.22
N VAL A 11 27.10 9.75 47.50
CA VAL A 11 26.09 8.75 47.91
C VAL A 11 24.67 9.21 47.58
N ALA A 12 24.36 10.50 47.77
CA ALA A 12 23.06 11.05 47.37
C ALA A 12 22.85 11.04 45.85
N ILE A 13 23.89 11.33 45.05
CA ILE A 13 23.82 11.27 43.58
C ILE A 13 23.62 9.82 43.10
N VAL A 14 24.29 8.84 43.73
CA VAL A 14 24.12 7.42 43.40
C VAL A 14 22.72 6.90 43.79
N LEU A 15 22.18 7.32 44.94
CA LEU A 15 20.82 7.00 45.37
C LEU A 15 19.75 7.63 44.47
N VAL A 16 19.96 8.87 44.03
CA VAL A 16 19.07 9.53 43.05
C VAL A 16 19.17 8.85 41.69
N ALA A 17 20.37 8.45 41.24
CA ALA A 17 20.57 7.73 39.98
C ALA A 17 19.90 6.34 39.96
N PHE A 18 19.82 5.66 41.11
CA PHE A 18 19.10 4.38 41.22
C PHE A 18 17.57 4.53 41.26
N GLY A 19 17.06 5.69 41.70
CA GLY A 19 15.62 5.96 41.79
C GLY A 19 14.93 6.27 40.45
N ILE A 20 15.69 6.43 39.36
CA ILE A 20 15.14 6.77 38.02
C ILE A 20 15.01 5.56 37.10
N GLN A 21 15.23 4.33 37.58
CA GLN A 21 14.89 3.12 36.83
C GLN A 21 13.37 2.88 36.86
N ARG A 22 12.63 3.72 36.15
CA ARG A 22 11.23 3.45 35.78
C ARG A 22 11.26 2.56 34.54
N CYS A 23 11.48 1.27 34.74
CA CYS A 23 11.10 0.28 33.74
C CYS A 23 9.57 0.35 33.63
N VAL A 24 9.08 0.83 32.49
CA VAL A 24 7.68 0.64 32.13
C VAL A 24 7.53 -0.86 31.88
N GLU A 25 6.88 -1.56 32.80
CA GLU A 25 6.51 -2.96 32.55
C GLU A 25 5.42 -2.96 31.46
N PRO A 26 5.66 -3.62 30.32
CA PRO A 26 4.63 -3.75 29.31
C PRO A 26 3.45 -4.52 29.90
N PHE A 27 2.29 -3.87 29.95
CA PHE A 27 1.05 -4.51 30.35
C PHE A 27 0.67 -5.53 29.27
N ASN A 28 0.84 -6.81 29.56
CA ASN A 28 0.34 -7.90 28.73
C ASN A 28 -0.97 -8.40 29.34
N PRO A 29 -2.14 -7.91 28.88
CA PRO A 29 -3.41 -8.42 29.35
C PRO A 29 -3.48 -9.92 29.07
N PRO A 30 -3.91 -10.77 30.02
CA PRO A 30 -4.20 -12.16 29.74
C PRO A 30 -5.42 -12.21 28.81
N ILE A 31 -5.18 -12.43 27.51
CA ILE A 31 -6.23 -12.54 26.49
C ILE A 31 -6.77 -13.97 26.54
N THR A 32 -7.83 -14.20 27.29
CA THR A 32 -8.60 -15.44 27.25
C THR A 32 -9.61 -15.37 26.11
N ASN A 33 -9.50 -16.29 25.15
CA ASN A 33 -10.32 -16.46 23.94
C ASN A 33 -9.86 -15.64 22.72
N TYR A 34 -8.70 -16.00 22.17
CA TYR A 34 -8.44 -15.78 20.76
C TYR A 34 -9.40 -16.69 19.96
N ARG A 35 -10.39 -16.09 19.29
CA ARG A 35 -11.23 -16.79 18.31
C ARG A 35 -10.69 -16.41 16.94
N ASP A 36 -10.34 -17.39 16.12
CA ASP A 36 -9.99 -17.19 14.72
C ASP A 36 -11.23 -16.68 13.97
N LEU A 37 -11.45 -15.38 13.98
CA LEU A 37 -12.62 -14.79 13.33
C LEU A 37 -12.38 -14.77 11.82
N LEU A 38 -13.39 -15.17 11.07
CA LEU A 38 -13.39 -15.04 9.63
C LEU A 38 -13.50 -13.54 9.26
N VAL A 39 -12.73 -13.12 8.27
CA VAL A 39 -12.72 -11.77 7.71
C VAL A 39 -13.05 -11.89 6.23
N ILE A 40 -14.20 -11.35 5.82
CA ILE A 40 -14.66 -11.38 4.42
C ILE A 40 -14.75 -9.94 3.91
N SER A 41 -14.09 -9.62 2.81
CA SER A 41 -14.09 -8.27 2.25
C SER A 41 -14.18 -8.30 0.73
N GLY A 42 -14.93 -7.37 0.17
CA GLY A 42 -15.09 -7.24 -1.27
C GLY A 42 -15.82 -5.98 -1.69
N THR A 43 -15.47 -5.48 -2.88
CA THR A 43 -16.17 -4.37 -3.51
C THR A 43 -16.49 -4.77 -4.94
N LEU A 44 -17.77 -4.95 -5.24
CA LEU A 44 -18.28 -5.12 -6.59
C LEU A 44 -18.38 -3.74 -7.25
N THR A 45 -17.74 -3.56 -8.41
CA THR A 45 -17.81 -2.29 -9.15
C THR A 45 -18.69 -2.38 -10.39
N ASP A 46 -18.97 -1.25 -11.02
CA ASP A 46 -19.64 -1.18 -12.33
C ASP A 46 -18.67 -1.36 -13.52
N GLU A 47 -17.42 -1.75 -13.26
CA GLU A 47 -16.45 -2.07 -14.29
C GLU A 47 -16.54 -3.55 -14.68
N PRO A 48 -16.75 -3.87 -15.97
CA PRO A 48 -16.72 -5.26 -16.42
C PRO A 48 -15.33 -5.86 -16.28
N GLY A 49 -15.27 -7.17 -16.11
CA GLY A 49 -14.05 -7.96 -15.95
C GLY A 49 -13.99 -8.67 -14.60
N THR A 50 -12.78 -9.01 -14.18
CA THR A 50 -12.51 -9.76 -12.96
C THR A 50 -12.84 -8.95 -11.71
N GLN A 51 -13.77 -9.47 -10.90
CA GLN A 51 -14.13 -8.96 -9.59
C GLN A 51 -13.56 -9.91 -8.52
N THR A 52 -13.10 -9.38 -7.38
CA THR A 52 -12.41 -10.17 -6.36
C THR A 52 -13.07 -10.04 -4.99
N ILE A 53 -13.23 -11.18 -4.30
CA ILE A 53 -13.58 -11.27 -2.89
C ILE A 53 -12.40 -11.90 -2.15
N THR A 54 -12.07 -11.35 -0.98
CA THR A 54 -11.02 -11.87 -0.11
C THR A 54 -11.63 -12.47 1.13
N VAL A 55 -11.20 -13.68 1.48
CA VAL A 55 -11.55 -14.39 2.71
C VAL A 55 -10.28 -14.74 3.46
N SER A 56 -10.20 -14.33 4.72
CA SER A 56 -9.06 -14.56 5.60
C SER A 56 -9.50 -14.80 7.03
N LYS A 57 -8.55 -15.10 7.91
CA LYS A 57 -8.75 -15.21 9.36
C LYS A 57 -7.95 -14.13 10.08
N THR A 58 -8.43 -13.69 11.23
CA THR A 58 -7.66 -12.81 12.11
C THR A 58 -6.36 -13.47 12.52
N SER A 59 -5.31 -12.69 12.77
CA SER A 59 -4.03 -13.15 13.33
C SER A 59 -3.87 -12.74 14.81
N SER A 60 -3.04 -13.50 15.54
CA SER A 60 -2.76 -13.21 16.93
C SER A 60 -2.15 -11.82 17.07
N TYR A 61 -2.42 -11.14 18.19
CA TYR A 61 -1.77 -9.87 18.51
C TYR A 61 -0.24 -9.98 18.55
N THR A 62 0.30 -11.13 18.96
CA THR A 62 1.75 -11.36 19.06
C THR A 62 2.41 -11.69 17.73
N ASP A 63 1.64 -12.07 16.71
CA ASP A 63 2.13 -12.49 15.40
C ASP A 63 1.18 -11.95 14.33
N SER A 64 1.50 -10.75 13.84
CA SER A 64 0.75 -10.07 12.79
C SER A 64 1.13 -10.67 11.45
N ALA A 65 0.30 -11.58 10.96
CA ALA A 65 0.46 -12.22 9.66
C ALA A 65 -0.88 -12.25 8.94
N TYR A 66 -0.88 -12.08 7.62
CA TYR A 66 -2.08 -12.32 6.82
C TYR A 66 -2.32 -13.83 6.75
N ILE A 67 -3.48 -14.29 7.23
CA ILE A 67 -3.85 -15.71 7.26
C ILE A 67 -4.98 -15.93 6.24
N PRO A 68 -4.68 -16.39 5.02
CA PRO A 68 -5.70 -16.63 4.00
C PRO A 68 -6.61 -17.82 4.35
N GLU A 69 -7.89 -17.74 3.99
CA GLU A 69 -8.83 -18.86 4.08
C GLU A 69 -9.21 -19.35 2.67
N ASN A 70 -8.69 -20.52 2.33
CA ASN A 70 -8.90 -21.22 1.06
C ASN A 70 -9.99 -22.29 1.21
N GLY A 71 -10.57 -22.77 0.10
CA GLY A 71 -11.59 -23.83 0.10
C GLY A 71 -13.04 -23.38 0.38
N CYS A 72 -13.30 -22.08 0.51
CA CYS A 72 -14.65 -21.56 0.70
C CYS A 72 -15.48 -21.57 -0.60
N SER A 73 -16.79 -21.73 -0.47
CA SER A 73 -17.72 -21.49 -1.60
C SER A 73 -18.19 -20.04 -1.57
N VAL A 74 -17.79 -19.24 -2.54
CA VAL A 74 -18.11 -17.81 -2.61
C VAL A 74 -19.05 -17.54 -3.79
N THR A 75 -20.16 -16.86 -3.51
CA THR A 75 -21.20 -16.51 -4.50
C THR A 75 -21.71 -15.09 -4.28
N VAL A 76 -22.00 -14.37 -5.36
CA VAL A 76 -22.73 -13.10 -5.32
C VAL A 76 -24.08 -13.30 -5.99
N LEU A 77 -25.13 -12.83 -5.33
CA LEU A 77 -26.51 -12.89 -5.79
C LEU A 77 -27.00 -11.47 -6.04
N ASP A 78 -27.76 -11.26 -7.11
CA ASP A 78 -28.49 -10.00 -7.31
C ASP A 78 -29.96 -10.09 -6.85
N ASP A 79 -30.62 -8.95 -6.76
CA ASP A 79 -32.04 -8.84 -6.40
C ASP A 79 -33.01 -9.33 -7.49
N LYS A 80 -32.50 -9.77 -8.65
CA LYS A 80 -33.25 -10.39 -9.76
C LYS A 80 -33.15 -11.92 -9.73
N GLY A 81 -32.37 -12.49 -8.81
CA GLY A 81 -32.19 -13.93 -8.62
C GLY A 81 -31.05 -14.54 -9.44
N ASN A 82 -30.22 -13.73 -10.10
CA ASN A 82 -29.00 -14.21 -10.75
C ASN A 82 -27.95 -14.53 -9.69
N ILE A 83 -27.15 -15.57 -9.95
CA ILE A 83 -26.11 -16.04 -9.04
C ILE A 83 -24.81 -16.21 -9.82
N VAL A 84 -23.77 -15.53 -9.36
CA VAL A 84 -22.41 -15.63 -9.91
C VAL A 84 -21.53 -16.33 -8.89
N ALA A 85 -20.95 -17.47 -9.28
CA ALA A 85 -20.01 -18.21 -8.46
C ALA A 85 -18.58 -17.74 -8.72
N TYR A 86 -17.81 -17.58 -7.64
CA TYR A 86 -16.41 -17.19 -7.70
C TYR A 86 -15.52 -18.44 -7.65
N SER A 87 -14.43 -18.39 -8.41
CA SER A 87 -13.38 -19.41 -8.45
C SER A 87 -12.24 -19.02 -7.53
N GLU A 88 -11.66 -19.99 -6.82
CA GLU A 88 -10.53 -19.76 -5.93
C GLU A 88 -9.21 -19.61 -6.71
N GLU A 89 -8.42 -18.58 -6.40
CA GLU A 89 -7.08 -18.35 -6.96
C GLU A 89 -5.95 -18.58 -5.93
N GLY A 90 -6.30 -18.95 -4.70
CA GLY A 90 -5.38 -19.08 -3.58
C GLY A 90 -5.14 -17.75 -2.84
N GLU A 91 -4.33 -17.79 -1.79
CA GLU A 91 -4.10 -16.65 -0.88
C GLU A 91 -5.40 -16.02 -0.33
N GLY A 92 -6.47 -16.81 -0.21
CA GLY A 92 -7.78 -16.34 0.24
C GLY A 92 -8.50 -15.45 -0.77
N LYS A 93 -8.07 -15.44 -2.04
CA LYS A 93 -8.69 -14.67 -3.13
C LYS A 93 -9.61 -15.55 -3.95
N TYR A 94 -10.80 -15.03 -4.21
CA TYR A 94 -11.82 -15.63 -5.04
C TYR A 94 -12.20 -14.64 -6.13
N THR A 95 -12.26 -15.07 -7.39
CA THR A 95 -12.50 -14.21 -8.56
C THR A 95 -13.67 -14.69 -9.41
N ALA A 96 -14.39 -13.75 -10.02
CA ALA A 96 -15.39 -14.04 -11.04
C ALA A 96 -15.38 -12.95 -12.11
N GLU A 97 -15.71 -13.32 -13.34
CA GLU A 97 -15.87 -12.38 -14.44
C GLU A 97 -17.31 -11.85 -14.46
N PHE A 98 -17.45 -10.53 -14.56
CA PHE A 98 -18.74 -9.86 -14.74
C PHE A 98 -18.78 -9.11 -16.06
N THR A 99 -19.92 -9.20 -16.75
CA THR A 99 -20.22 -8.41 -17.94
C THR A 99 -20.94 -7.12 -17.56
N SER A 100 -20.94 -6.13 -18.46
CA SER A 100 -21.66 -4.87 -18.23
C SER A 100 -23.17 -5.06 -18.04
N ASP A 101 -23.76 -6.10 -18.64
CA ASP A 101 -25.19 -6.40 -18.50
C ASP A 101 -25.54 -6.92 -17.09
N GLU A 102 -24.57 -7.53 -16.40
CA GLU A 102 -24.70 -8.02 -15.03
C GLU A 102 -24.44 -6.93 -13.98
N LEU A 103 -23.88 -5.78 -14.37
CA LEU A 103 -23.46 -4.67 -13.50
C LEU A 103 -24.33 -3.42 -13.71
N GLN A 104 -25.63 -3.57 -13.50
CA GLN A 104 -26.60 -2.50 -13.74
C GLN A 104 -26.80 -1.61 -12.50
N HIS A 105 -26.65 -0.30 -12.66
CA HIS A 105 -26.94 0.67 -11.60
C HIS A 105 -28.36 0.52 -11.05
N GLY A 106 -28.52 0.62 -9.74
CA GLY A 106 -29.78 0.42 -9.02
C GLY A 106 -30.10 -1.04 -8.67
N THR A 107 -29.36 -2.00 -9.23
CA THR A 107 -29.44 -3.41 -8.82
C THR A 107 -28.76 -3.60 -7.47
N ALA A 108 -29.39 -4.34 -6.56
CA ALA A 108 -28.79 -4.68 -5.28
C ALA A 108 -28.12 -6.07 -5.32
N TYR A 109 -26.92 -6.16 -4.75
CA TYR A 109 -26.12 -7.38 -4.70
C TYR A 109 -25.87 -7.80 -3.27
N LYS A 110 -25.77 -9.12 -3.06
CA LYS A 110 -25.51 -9.73 -1.77
C LYS A 110 -24.43 -10.80 -1.92
N LEU A 111 -23.49 -10.81 -0.99
CA LEU A 111 -22.46 -11.84 -0.90
C LEU A 111 -22.95 -13.00 -0.03
N ARG A 112 -22.62 -14.21 -0.45
CA ARG A 112 -22.81 -15.43 0.32
C ARG A 112 -21.56 -16.30 0.27
N VAL A 113 -21.04 -16.66 1.45
CA VAL A 113 -19.84 -17.48 1.63
C VAL A 113 -20.17 -18.70 2.49
N ILE A 114 -19.74 -19.88 2.07
CA ILE A 114 -19.74 -21.09 2.91
C ILE A 114 -18.29 -21.43 3.24
N ASP A 115 -17.95 -21.49 4.53
CA ASP A 115 -16.60 -21.85 4.98
C ASP A 115 -16.37 -23.39 4.97
N ASN A 116 -15.15 -23.78 5.32
CA ASN A 116 -14.74 -25.19 5.36
C ASN A 116 -15.47 -26.01 6.45
N ASP A 117 -16.01 -25.35 7.47
CA ASP A 117 -16.80 -25.98 8.53
C ASP A 117 -18.28 -26.13 8.13
N GLY A 118 -18.66 -25.59 6.96
CA GLY A 118 -20.03 -25.59 6.45
C GLY A 118 -20.90 -24.45 7.00
N ASP A 119 -20.31 -23.50 7.73
CA ASP A 119 -21.03 -22.32 8.20
C ASP A 119 -21.29 -21.35 7.05
N VAL A 120 -22.47 -20.74 7.08
CA VAL A 120 -22.98 -19.88 6.00
C VAL A 120 -22.96 -18.44 6.46
N TYR A 121 -22.25 -17.59 5.72
CA TYR A 121 -22.15 -16.17 5.95
C TYR A 121 -22.83 -15.42 4.80
N GLU A 122 -23.57 -14.38 5.15
CA GLU A 122 -24.34 -13.58 4.21
C GLU A 122 -24.18 -12.10 4.52
N SER A 123 -23.96 -11.29 3.49
CA SER A 123 -24.00 -9.84 3.61
C SER A 123 -25.43 -9.31 3.58
N ASP A 124 -25.62 -8.08 4.03
CA ASP A 124 -26.77 -7.29 3.61
C ASP A 124 -26.69 -6.99 2.11
N TYR A 125 -27.83 -6.68 1.50
CA TYR A 125 -27.89 -6.19 0.13
C TYR A 125 -27.23 -4.82 0.01
N GLN A 126 -26.48 -4.61 -1.06
CA GLN A 126 -25.83 -3.34 -1.39
C GLN A 126 -26.20 -2.93 -2.80
N THR A 127 -26.79 -1.74 -2.95
CA THR A 127 -27.18 -1.19 -4.24
C THR A 127 -25.98 -0.62 -4.98
N LEU A 128 -25.79 -1.03 -6.23
CA LEU A 128 -24.77 -0.48 -7.11
C LEU A 128 -25.18 0.93 -7.56
N ASN A 129 -24.60 1.95 -6.91
CA ASN A 129 -24.87 3.36 -7.23
C ASN A 129 -23.84 3.89 -8.23
N PRO A 130 -24.23 4.77 -9.18
CA PRO A 130 -23.28 5.43 -10.07
C PRO A 130 -22.31 6.32 -9.29
N ALA A 131 -21.03 6.33 -9.67
CA ALA A 131 -20.08 7.33 -9.18
C ALA A 131 -20.09 8.58 -10.07
N PRO A 132 -20.08 9.79 -9.47
CA PRO A 132 -19.93 11.03 -10.22
C PRO A 132 -18.54 11.13 -10.86
N ALA A 133 -18.41 11.98 -11.87
CA ALA A 133 -17.14 12.22 -12.51
C ALA A 133 -16.22 13.02 -11.57
N ILE A 134 -14.94 12.65 -11.50
CA ILE A 134 -13.96 13.45 -10.75
C ILE A 134 -13.73 14.80 -11.47
N ASP A 135 -14.06 15.91 -10.80
CA ASP A 135 -13.95 17.26 -11.39
C ASP A 135 -12.50 17.59 -11.76
N SER A 136 -11.57 17.43 -10.81
CA SER A 136 -10.15 17.68 -11.04
C SER A 136 -9.26 17.01 -10.00
N LEU A 137 -8.05 16.71 -10.43
CA LEU A 137 -6.94 16.33 -9.56
C LEU A 137 -5.91 17.44 -9.60
N THR A 138 -5.33 17.77 -8.46
CA THR A 138 -4.24 18.74 -8.36
C THR A 138 -3.10 18.18 -7.53
N ALA A 139 -1.89 18.70 -7.76
CA ALA A 139 -0.71 18.36 -6.98
C ALA A 139 0.01 19.65 -6.61
N SER A 140 0.36 19.79 -5.33
CA SER A 140 1.13 20.92 -4.82
C SER A 140 2.46 20.43 -4.26
N TYR A 141 3.55 21.06 -4.68
CA TYR A 141 4.87 20.77 -4.13
C TYR A 141 5.08 21.58 -2.84
N GLN A 142 5.13 20.91 -1.70
CA GLN A 142 5.18 21.54 -0.39
C GLN A 142 5.79 20.61 0.66
N PRO A 143 6.39 21.13 1.75
CA PRO A 143 6.86 20.29 2.84
C PRO A 143 5.70 19.72 3.67
N LEU A 144 5.78 18.44 4.02
CA LEU A 144 4.92 17.77 4.99
C LEU A 144 5.64 17.71 6.34
N VAL A 145 5.15 18.47 7.31
CA VAL A 145 5.68 18.48 8.69
C VAL A 145 5.02 17.36 9.49
N THR A 146 5.82 16.49 10.10
CA THR A 146 5.36 15.46 11.03
C THR A 146 6.14 15.57 12.34
N ALA A 147 5.70 14.87 13.40
CA ALA A 147 6.43 14.86 14.67
C ALA A 147 7.86 14.32 14.51
N GLU A 148 8.04 13.35 13.61
CA GLU A 148 9.31 12.72 13.27
C GLU A 148 10.17 13.56 12.34
N ASN A 149 9.56 14.46 11.56
CA ASN A 149 10.23 15.34 10.60
C ASN A 149 9.77 16.80 10.78
N PRO A 150 10.24 17.49 11.84
CA PRO A 150 9.83 18.86 12.15
C PRO A 150 10.24 19.87 11.07
N GLU A 151 11.35 19.59 10.37
CA GLU A 151 11.86 20.41 9.26
C GLU A 151 11.03 20.28 7.98
N GLY A 152 10.13 19.31 7.92
CA GLY A 152 9.25 19.04 6.79
C GLY A 152 9.90 18.16 5.72
N LEU A 153 9.24 17.05 5.39
CA LEU A 153 9.60 16.22 4.25
C LEU A 153 9.14 16.91 2.97
N LYS A 154 10.03 17.24 2.03
CA LYS A 154 9.66 17.84 0.74
C LYS A 154 9.06 16.82 -0.23
N GLY A 155 8.12 17.24 -1.07
CA GLY A 155 7.36 16.32 -1.92
C GLY A 155 6.07 16.90 -2.47
N TYR A 156 5.28 16.06 -3.14
CA TYR A 156 3.98 16.42 -3.70
C TYR A 156 2.84 15.94 -2.81
N GLN A 157 1.95 16.87 -2.44
CA GLN A 157 0.64 16.57 -1.89
C GLN A 157 -0.39 16.55 -3.02
N PHE A 158 -1.12 15.45 -3.15
CA PHE A 158 -2.20 15.31 -4.11
C PHE A 158 -3.55 15.68 -3.49
N TYR A 159 -4.44 16.22 -4.31
CA TYR A 159 -5.79 16.58 -3.92
C TYR A 159 -6.80 16.16 -4.99
N VAL A 160 -8.02 15.88 -4.53
CA VAL A 160 -9.18 15.64 -5.39
C VAL A 160 -10.25 16.70 -5.14
N ASN A 161 -10.91 17.11 -6.22
CA ASN A 161 -12.15 17.87 -6.21
C ASN A 161 -13.21 17.01 -6.91
N THR A 162 -14.37 16.86 -6.27
CA THR A 162 -15.51 16.12 -6.82
C THR A 162 -16.81 16.81 -6.44
N SER A 163 -17.84 16.60 -7.25
CA SER A 163 -19.18 17.08 -7.01
C SER A 163 -20.22 16.16 -7.62
N ASP A 164 -21.38 16.06 -6.98
CA ASP A 164 -22.55 15.36 -7.52
C ASP A 164 -23.79 16.27 -7.53
N HIS A 165 -23.96 17.01 -8.62
CA HIS A 165 -25.15 17.83 -8.82
C HIS A 165 -26.45 17.02 -8.98
N SER A 166 -26.36 15.70 -9.17
CA SER A 166 -27.55 14.84 -9.23
C SER A 166 -28.07 14.41 -7.85
N GLY A 167 -27.27 14.62 -6.79
CA GLY A 167 -27.62 14.28 -5.40
C GLY A 167 -27.82 12.78 -5.16
N LYS A 168 -27.15 11.94 -5.95
CA LYS A 168 -27.25 10.47 -5.87
C LYS A 168 -26.23 9.87 -4.92
N THR A 169 -25.14 10.55 -4.62
CA THR A 169 -24.17 10.12 -3.63
C THR A 169 -23.69 11.27 -2.77
N GLN A 170 -23.67 11.06 -1.45
CA GLN A 170 -23.11 12.02 -0.49
C GLN A 170 -21.91 11.46 0.27
N TYR A 171 -21.44 10.27 -0.14
CA TYR A 171 -20.42 9.52 0.56
C TYR A 171 -19.42 8.96 -0.43
N TYR A 172 -18.16 9.28 -0.20
CA TYR A 172 -17.09 9.07 -1.15
C TYR A 172 -15.96 8.29 -0.50
N ARG A 173 -15.34 7.43 -1.30
CA ARG A 173 -14.05 6.81 -0.97
C ARG A 173 -13.12 6.93 -2.15
N TRP A 174 -11.83 7.11 -1.87
CA TRP A 174 -10.79 7.10 -2.88
C TRP A 174 -9.78 5.99 -2.65
N SER A 175 -9.44 5.29 -3.73
CA SER A 175 -8.24 4.46 -3.82
C SER A 175 -7.34 4.98 -4.94
N MET A 176 -6.07 4.60 -4.91
CA MET A 176 -5.07 5.18 -5.79
C MET A 176 -4.07 4.14 -6.26
N GLU A 177 -3.70 4.25 -7.53
CA GLU A 177 -2.58 3.52 -8.12
C GLU A 177 -1.54 4.53 -8.57
N GLU A 178 -0.32 4.37 -8.06
CA GLU A 178 0.83 5.16 -8.48
C GLU A 178 1.63 4.44 -9.55
N THR A 179 2.17 5.20 -10.51
CA THR A 179 3.15 4.72 -11.47
C THR A 179 4.28 5.73 -11.58
N TRP A 180 5.53 5.30 -11.48
CA TRP A 180 6.68 6.19 -11.66
C TRP A 180 7.73 5.61 -12.57
N GLU A 181 8.42 6.49 -13.29
CA GLU A 181 9.58 6.17 -14.09
C GLU A 181 10.84 6.24 -13.22
N TYR A 182 11.69 5.23 -13.32
CA TYR A 182 12.97 5.19 -12.64
C TYR A 182 14.03 4.56 -13.54
N HIS A 183 15.28 5.00 -13.36
CA HIS A 183 16.39 4.55 -14.18
C HIS A 183 17.43 3.77 -13.37
N SER A 184 18.16 2.87 -14.03
CA SER A 184 19.34 2.23 -13.45
C SER A 184 20.47 3.27 -13.30
N PRO A 185 21.09 3.43 -12.12
CA PRO A 185 22.17 4.40 -11.92
C PRO A 185 23.41 4.16 -12.80
N TYR A 186 23.67 2.88 -13.14
CA TYR A 186 24.87 2.49 -13.88
C TYR A 186 24.52 1.83 -15.21
N THR A 187 25.42 2.02 -16.18
CA THR A 187 25.42 1.29 -17.46
C THR A 187 26.44 0.17 -17.37
N VAL A 188 26.03 -1.04 -17.71
CA VAL A 188 26.93 -2.20 -17.71
C VAL A 188 28.00 -2.06 -18.78
N PHE A 189 29.23 -2.43 -18.42
CA PHE A 189 30.39 -2.46 -19.30
C PHE A 189 30.96 -3.89 -19.45
N ALA A 190 30.89 -4.69 -18.39
CA ALA A 190 31.36 -6.06 -18.39
C ALA A 190 30.49 -6.94 -17.47
N MET A 191 30.49 -8.23 -17.75
CA MET A 191 29.76 -9.24 -16.98
C MET A 191 30.70 -10.40 -16.62
N TRP A 192 30.51 -10.96 -15.43
CA TRP A 192 31.15 -12.21 -15.00
C TRP A 192 30.10 -13.25 -14.60
N ASP A 193 30.18 -14.44 -15.19
CA ASP A 193 29.32 -15.60 -14.94
C ASP A 193 30.12 -16.91 -14.76
N GLY A 194 31.39 -16.77 -14.34
CA GLY A 194 32.41 -17.82 -14.42
C GLY A 194 33.35 -17.64 -15.60
N ALA A 195 32.95 -16.85 -16.61
CA ALA A 195 33.82 -16.30 -17.63
C ALA A 195 33.69 -14.76 -17.68
N LEU A 196 34.77 -14.08 -18.08
CA LEU A 196 34.75 -12.62 -18.21
C LEU A 196 34.27 -12.22 -19.61
N HIS A 197 33.16 -11.50 -19.65
CA HIS A 197 32.61 -10.90 -20.87
C HIS A 197 32.84 -9.40 -20.85
N LEU A 198 33.79 -8.92 -21.67
CA LEU A 198 34.07 -7.48 -21.83
C LEU A 198 33.15 -6.86 -22.88
N ASN A 199 32.84 -5.56 -22.73
CA ASN A 199 31.92 -4.82 -23.60
C ASN A 199 30.51 -5.43 -23.63
N TYR A 200 30.08 -5.99 -22.51
CA TYR A 200 28.74 -6.54 -22.37
C TYR A 200 27.70 -5.42 -22.35
N PHE A 201 26.57 -5.64 -23.02
CA PHE A 201 25.38 -4.80 -22.97
C PHE A 201 24.14 -5.69 -22.93
N PHE A 202 23.07 -5.19 -22.31
CA PHE A 202 21.80 -5.89 -22.34
C PHE A 202 21.19 -5.85 -23.74
N PRO A 203 20.63 -6.97 -24.25
CA PRO A 203 19.97 -6.99 -25.54
C PRO A 203 18.67 -6.16 -25.54
N ASP A 204 18.04 -6.04 -24.37
CA ASP A 204 16.83 -5.26 -24.11
C ASP A 204 17.13 -4.02 -23.26
N ASN A 205 16.23 -3.04 -23.26
CA ASN A 205 16.39 -1.86 -22.42
C ASN A 205 16.14 -2.24 -20.95
N ARG A 206 17.21 -2.17 -20.14
CA ARG A 206 17.17 -2.37 -18.68
C ARG A 206 17.58 -1.13 -17.90
N THR A 207 17.66 0.00 -18.59
CA THR A 207 18.00 1.29 -17.99
C THR A 207 16.77 2.06 -17.58
N ILE A 208 15.66 1.98 -18.34
CA ILE A 208 14.44 2.73 -18.06
C ILE A 208 13.32 1.75 -17.73
N CYS A 209 12.73 1.87 -16.55
CA CYS A 209 11.60 1.07 -16.11
C CYS A 209 10.49 1.93 -15.50
N TRP A 210 9.31 1.33 -15.43
CA TRP A 210 8.14 1.84 -14.71
C TRP A 210 7.75 0.87 -13.60
N MET A 211 7.41 1.41 -12.44
CA MET A 211 6.84 0.63 -11.34
C MET A 211 5.43 1.13 -11.08
N THR A 212 4.48 0.20 -11.03
CA THR A 212 3.08 0.47 -10.69
C THR A 212 2.76 -0.19 -9.36
N LYS A 213 2.15 0.54 -8.43
CA LYS A 213 1.73 0.03 -7.12
C LYS A 213 0.40 0.64 -6.70
N GLU A 214 -0.40 -0.13 -5.98
CA GLU A 214 -1.51 0.43 -5.20
C GLU A 214 -0.95 1.24 -4.03
N VAL A 215 -1.53 2.42 -3.82
CA VAL A 215 -1.17 3.30 -2.72
C VAL A 215 -1.90 2.81 -1.47
N PRO A 216 -1.19 2.46 -0.39
CA PRO A 216 -1.83 2.05 0.85
C PRO A 216 -2.51 3.26 1.50
N GLY A 217 -3.72 3.05 2.02
CA GLY A 217 -4.47 4.07 2.74
C GLY A 217 -5.97 3.96 2.50
N ILE A 218 -6.74 4.57 3.39
CA ILE A 218 -8.18 4.71 3.26
C ILE A 218 -8.44 6.21 3.31
N TYR A 219 -9.18 6.70 2.33
CA TYR A 219 -9.53 8.10 2.18
C TYR A 219 -11.03 8.16 1.97
N THR A 220 -11.73 8.79 2.90
CA THR A 220 -13.19 8.95 2.84
C THR A 220 -13.58 10.42 2.94
N GLY A 221 -14.76 10.74 2.39
CA GLY A 221 -15.32 12.08 2.46
C GLY A 221 -16.83 12.05 2.36
N THR A 222 -17.50 13.06 2.91
CA THR A 222 -18.96 13.16 2.85
C THR A 222 -19.42 14.60 2.71
N THR A 223 -20.54 14.76 1.99
CA THR A 223 -21.27 16.03 1.81
C THR A 223 -22.61 16.02 2.55
N ARG A 224 -22.91 14.99 3.36
CA ARG A 224 -24.18 14.84 4.09
C ARG A 224 -24.56 16.08 4.89
N ASP A 225 -23.57 16.69 5.55
CA ASP A 225 -23.76 17.85 6.42
C ASP A 225 -23.42 19.17 5.70
N MET A 226 -23.38 19.17 4.37
CA MET A 226 -23.07 20.32 3.51
C MET A 226 -24.30 20.79 2.73
N ALA A 227 -24.36 22.08 2.40
CA ALA A 227 -25.45 22.65 1.62
C ALA A 227 -25.41 22.25 0.13
N GLU A 228 -24.23 21.99 -0.39
CA GLU A 228 -23.98 21.53 -1.76
C GLU A 228 -23.15 20.25 -1.72
N ASP A 229 -23.40 19.38 -2.69
CA ASP A 229 -22.66 18.13 -2.87
C ASP A 229 -21.34 18.39 -3.62
N VAL A 230 -20.43 19.10 -2.94
CA VAL A 230 -19.17 19.56 -3.51
C VAL A 230 -18.05 19.41 -2.48
N LEU A 231 -17.08 18.56 -2.78
CA LEU A 231 -15.85 18.41 -2.01
C LEU A 231 -14.68 19.05 -2.75
N ARG A 232 -14.00 20.00 -2.10
CA ARG A 232 -12.87 20.73 -2.68
C ARG A 232 -11.59 20.47 -1.91
N ASN A 233 -10.50 20.25 -2.65
CA ASN A 233 -9.15 20.07 -2.12
C ASN A 233 -9.07 19.01 -1.00
N ILE A 234 -9.74 17.87 -1.19
CA ILE A 234 -9.61 16.74 -0.27
C ILE A 234 -8.20 16.19 -0.42
N LYS A 235 -7.46 16.11 0.69
CA LYS A 235 -6.08 15.61 0.71
C LYS A 235 -6.08 14.11 0.45
N LEU A 236 -5.27 13.71 -0.52
CA LEU A 236 -4.99 12.32 -0.84
C LEU A 236 -3.56 11.96 -0.40
N ASN A 237 -2.94 10.99 -1.08
CA ASN A 237 -1.58 10.55 -0.82
C ASN A 237 -0.54 11.68 -0.91
N TYR A 238 0.53 11.54 -0.12
CA TYR A 238 1.71 12.39 -0.14
C TYR A 238 2.93 11.59 -0.60
N VAL A 239 3.65 12.11 -1.59
CA VAL A 239 4.85 11.45 -2.11
C VAL A 239 6.06 12.32 -1.81
N SER A 240 6.99 11.80 -1.01
CA SER A 240 8.19 12.53 -0.59
C SER A 240 9.38 12.29 -1.52
N THR A 241 10.34 13.21 -1.47
CA THR A 241 11.65 13.14 -2.14
C THR A 241 12.63 12.15 -1.49
N GLN A 242 12.21 11.41 -0.45
CA GLN A 242 13.03 10.40 0.23
C GLN A 242 13.13 9.07 -0.53
N THR A 243 12.45 8.96 -1.67
CA THR A 243 12.50 7.81 -2.58
C THR A 243 12.64 8.32 -4.00
N ASP A 244 13.21 7.52 -4.90
CA ASP A 244 13.45 7.91 -6.29
C ASP A 244 12.18 8.04 -7.16
N ARG A 245 10.99 7.85 -6.57
CA ARG A 245 9.67 7.99 -7.20
C ARG A 245 9.44 9.32 -7.91
N LEU A 246 10.04 10.40 -7.40
CA LEU A 246 9.89 11.75 -7.96
C LEU A 246 11.09 12.20 -8.78
N MET A 247 12.01 11.30 -9.12
CA MET A 247 13.25 11.66 -9.82
C MET A 247 13.01 12.03 -11.30
N TRP A 248 12.05 11.38 -11.95
CA TRP A 248 11.78 11.56 -13.39
C TRP A 248 10.36 12.02 -13.65
N ARG A 249 9.41 11.10 -13.72
CA ARG A 249 7.99 11.42 -13.92
C ARG A 249 7.14 10.47 -13.09
N TYR A 250 6.08 11.03 -12.53
CA TYR A 250 5.18 10.33 -11.63
C TYR A 250 3.74 10.50 -12.09
N SER A 251 2.96 9.44 -11.95
CA SER A 251 1.53 9.40 -12.26
C SER A 251 0.74 8.86 -11.08
N LEU A 252 -0.43 9.44 -10.85
CA LEU A 252 -1.41 8.95 -9.88
C LEU A 252 -2.74 8.77 -10.59
N LEU A 253 -3.27 7.54 -10.57
CA LEU A 253 -4.65 7.24 -10.92
C LEU A 253 -5.47 7.24 -9.65
N VAL A 254 -6.46 8.12 -9.56
CA VAL A 254 -7.44 8.14 -8.47
C VAL A 254 -8.69 7.42 -8.95
N ARG A 255 -9.18 6.48 -8.13
CA ARG A 255 -10.46 5.80 -8.27
C ARG A 255 -11.40 6.31 -7.19
N GLU A 256 -12.53 6.86 -7.58
CA GLU A 256 -13.56 7.40 -6.69
C GLU A 256 -14.77 6.48 -6.68
N TYR A 257 -15.21 6.09 -5.48
CA TYR A 257 -16.32 5.18 -5.23
C TYR A 257 -17.47 5.95 -4.59
N ALA A 258 -18.69 5.76 -5.10
CA ALA A 258 -19.91 6.26 -4.50
C ALA A 258 -20.45 5.25 -3.47
N LEU A 259 -20.28 5.56 -2.19
CA LEU A 259 -20.62 4.65 -1.09
C LEU A 259 -22.08 4.81 -0.64
N SER A 260 -22.63 3.73 -0.08
CA SER A 260 -23.78 3.80 0.82
C SER A 260 -23.38 4.43 2.16
N ALA A 261 -24.35 4.86 2.96
CA ALA A 261 -24.09 5.42 4.29
C ALA A 261 -23.40 4.37 5.20
N GLU A 262 -23.84 3.12 5.13
CA GLU A 262 -23.30 2.01 5.90
C GLU A 262 -21.86 1.69 5.49
N ALA A 263 -21.58 1.66 4.18
CA ALA A 263 -20.22 1.47 3.66
C ALA A 263 -19.31 2.64 4.09
N TYR A 264 -19.81 3.87 4.08
CA TYR A 264 -19.05 5.03 4.54
C TYR A 264 -18.67 4.91 6.02
N GLU A 265 -19.61 4.58 6.90
CA GLU A 265 -19.30 4.43 8.33
C GLU A 265 -18.27 3.32 8.57
N PHE A 266 -18.35 2.21 7.84
CA PHE A 266 -17.34 1.14 7.88
C PHE A 266 -15.94 1.65 7.46
N TRP A 267 -15.82 2.26 6.28
CA TRP A 267 -14.53 2.71 5.74
C TRP A 267 -13.94 3.89 6.53
N ASN A 268 -14.77 4.85 6.94
CA ASN A 268 -14.38 6.00 7.77
C ASN A 268 -13.94 5.54 9.17
N GLY A 269 -14.60 4.51 9.72
CA GLY A 269 -14.17 3.86 10.96
C GLY A 269 -12.75 3.29 10.83
N LEU A 270 -12.49 2.54 9.75
CA LEU A 270 -11.17 1.96 9.47
C LEU A 270 -10.10 3.03 9.23
N GLU A 271 -10.42 4.09 8.49
CA GLU A 271 -9.55 5.25 8.27
C GLU A 271 -9.13 5.87 9.60
N LYS A 272 -10.09 6.19 10.48
CA LYS A 272 -9.83 6.79 11.79
C LYS A 272 -8.99 5.89 12.69
N GLN A 273 -9.25 4.59 12.72
CA GLN A 273 -8.46 3.65 13.53
C GLN A 273 -7.01 3.55 13.02
N THR A 274 -6.81 3.59 11.70
CA THR A 274 -5.48 3.57 11.09
C THR A 274 -4.71 4.86 11.35
N GLN A 275 -5.38 6.02 11.31
CA GLN A 275 -4.77 7.34 11.53
C GLN A 275 -4.48 7.65 13.01
N GLN A 276 -5.21 7.05 13.95
CA GLN A 276 -5.05 7.31 15.40
C GLN A 276 -4.02 6.40 16.10
N THR A 277 -3.40 5.49 15.36
CA THR A 277 -2.33 4.63 15.88
C THR A 277 -0.99 5.37 15.83
N GLY A 278 -0.30 5.52 16.97
CA GLY A 278 1.04 6.12 17.08
C GLY A 278 1.15 7.41 17.91
N GLY A 279 0.07 7.87 18.56
CA GLY A 279 0.08 9.08 19.40
C GLY A 279 0.24 8.79 20.90
N LEU A 280 0.65 9.79 21.70
CA LEU A 280 0.66 9.68 23.19
C LEU A 280 -0.75 9.56 23.80
N TYR A 281 -1.80 9.81 23.01
CA TYR A 281 -3.21 9.75 23.38
C TYR A 281 -3.97 8.92 22.33
N GLU A 282 -3.73 7.62 22.31
CA GLU A 282 -4.51 6.70 21.48
C GLU A 282 -5.90 6.51 22.10
N SER A 283 -6.94 6.63 21.28
CA SER A 283 -8.26 6.18 21.69
C SER A 283 -8.30 4.65 21.65
N GLN A 284 -9.03 4.02 22.58
CA GLN A 284 -9.16 2.57 22.54
C GLN A 284 -9.86 2.18 21.23
N PRO A 285 -9.27 1.29 20.41
CA PRO A 285 -9.91 0.83 19.19
C PRO A 285 -11.27 0.22 19.50
N TYR A 286 -12.32 0.64 18.79
CA TYR A 286 -13.64 0.04 18.88
C TYR A 286 -13.84 -0.96 17.74
N MET A 287 -14.73 -1.92 17.94
CA MET A 287 -15.05 -2.90 16.91
C MET A 287 -15.88 -2.24 15.81
N ILE A 288 -15.31 -2.15 14.60
CA ILE A 288 -16.02 -1.69 13.41
C ILE A 288 -16.91 -2.85 12.95
N THR A 289 -18.22 -2.62 12.99
CA THR A 289 -19.20 -3.64 12.63
C THR A 289 -19.36 -3.68 11.11
N GLY A 290 -19.24 -4.89 10.55
CA GLY A 290 -19.47 -5.16 9.14
C GLY A 290 -20.95 -5.32 8.78
N ASN A 291 -21.23 -5.58 7.50
CA ASN A 291 -22.57 -5.95 7.03
C ASN A 291 -22.71 -7.46 6.75
N ILE A 292 -21.78 -8.28 7.24
CA ILE A 292 -21.77 -9.74 7.04
C ILE A 292 -22.15 -10.42 8.35
N THR A 293 -23.01 -11.43 8.28
CA THR A 293 -23.46 -12.20 9.45
C THR A 293 -23.44 -13.70 9.16
N CYS A 294 -23.20 -14.52 10.19
CA CYS A 294 -23.32 -15.96 10.08
C CYS A 294 -24.78 -16.38 10.28
N VAL A 295 -25.44 -16.85 9.22
CA VAL A 295 -26.85 -17.26 9.26
C VAL A 295 -27.04 -18.68 9.78
N SER A 296 -26.01 -19.53 9.72
CA SER A 296 -26.04 -20.87 10.33
C SER A 296 -25.87 -20.83 11.85
N GLN A 297 -25.09 -19.86 12.37
CA GLN A 297 -24.81 -19.70 13.80
C GLN A 297 -24.87 -18.22 14.21
N PRO A 298 -26.02 -17.71 14.69
CA PRO A 298 -26.22 -16.28 14.96
C PRO A 298 -25.26 -15.66 16.00
N ASN A 299 -24.63 -16.46 16.84
CA ASN A 299 -23.66 -16.00 17.84
C ASN A 299 -22.20 -16.03 17.33
N LYS A 300 -21.95 -16.55 16.12
CA LYS A 300 -20.62 -16.61 15.50
C LYS A 300 -20.33 -15.24 14.90
N GLN A 301 -19.25 -14.62 15.37
CA GLN A 301 -18.80 -13.32 14.87
C GLN A 301 -18.03 -13.48 13.56
N VAL A 302 -18.18 -12.51 12.68
CA VAL A 302 -17.46 -12.37 11.41
C VAL A 302 -17.12 -10.89 11.23
N LEU A 303 -15.99 -10.62 10.58
CA LEU A 303 -15.51 -9.28 10.30
C LEU A 303 -15.52 -9.01 8.80
N GLY A 304 -15.43 -7.73 8.46
CA GLY A 304 -15.33 -7.26 7.08
C GLY A 304 -16.66 -6.81 6.48
N PHE A 305 -16.63 -6.42 5.23
CA PHE A 305 -17.73 -5.72 4.59
C PHE A 305 -17.77 -6.05 3.10
N PHE A 306 -18.97 -6.33 2.60
CA PHE A 306 -19.23 -6.43 1.16
C PHE A 306 -19.91 -5.14 0.70
N SER A 307 -19.40 -4.55 -0.38
CA SER A 307 -19.93 -3.30 -0.95
C SER A 307 -20.19 -3.46 -2.45
N ALA A 308 -21.19 -2.75 -2.95
CA ALA A 308 -21.40 -2.54 -4.39
C ALA A 308 -21.34 -1.04 -4.66
N SER A 309 -20.48 -0.60 -5.57
CA SER A 309 -20.24 0.83 -5.80
C SER A 309 -19.72 1.10 -7.20
N GLY A 310 -20.35 2.03 -7.91
CA GLY A 310 -19.79 2.52 -9.16
C GLY A 310 -18.45 3.20 -8.94
N VAL A 311 -17.60 3.22 -9.97
CA VAL A 311 -16.26 3.79 -9.88
C VAL A 311 -15.97 4.77 -11.01
N SER A 312 -15.43 5.92 -10.63
CA SER A 312 -14.96 6.97 -11.53
C SER A 312 -13.44 7.10 -11.42
N LYS A 313 -12.77 7.35 -12.54
CA LYS A 313 -11.30 7.32 -12.61
C LYS A 313 -10.75 8.58 -13.25
N LYS A 314 -9.68 9.14 -12.66
CA LYS A 314 -8.94 10.26 -13.24
C LYS A 314 -7.45 10.12 -12.94
N ARG A 315 -6.62 10.47 -13.92
CA ARG A 315 -5.16 10.35 -13.81
C ARG A 315 -4.52 11.73 -13.88
N ILE A 316 -3.55 11.97 -13.01
CA ILE A 316 -2.67 13.15 -13.03
C ILE A 316 -1.22 12.72 -13.23
N PHE A 317 -0.43 13.58 -13.87
CA PHE A 317 1.02 13.45 -13.98
C PHE A 317 1.69 14.65 -13.33
N VAL A 318 2.81 14.39 -12.65
CA VAL A 318 3.74 15.43 -12.19
C VAL A 318 5.13 15.15 -12.76
N GLY A 319 5.84 16.24 -13.04
CA GLY A 319 7.23 16.18 -13.46
C GLY A 319 8.18 15.83 -12.32
N PRO A 320 9.50 15.90 -12.56
CA PRO A 320 10.49 15.62 -11.54
C PRO A 320 10.38 16.67 -10.42
N ALA A 321 10.68 16.25 -9.19
CA ALA A 321 10.74 17.17 -8.07
C ALA A 321 11.80 18.27 -8.33
N PRO A 322 11.53 19.53 -7.92
CA PRO A 322 12.49 20.63 -8.07
C PRO A 322 13.70 20.50 -7.13
N ASP A 323 13.61 19.74 -6.05
CA ASP A 323 14.71 19.47 -5.13
C ASP A 323 15.37 18.11 -5.40
N PRO A 324 16.61 17.91 -4.94
CA PRO A 324 17.29 16.62 -5.03
C PRO A 324 16.46 15.49 -4.39
N VAL A 325 16.28 14.42 -5.15
CA VAL A 325 15.59 13.21 -4.73
C VAL A 325 16.60 12.18 -4.25
N LYS A 326 16.30 11.50 -3.14
CA LYS A 326 17.13 10.41 -2.62
C LYS A 326 17.11 9.24 -3.59
N GLN A 327 18.27 8.91 -4.13
CA GLN A 327 18.47 7.78 -5.03
C GLN A 327 18.63 6.47 -4.25
N ILE A 328 18.51 5.35 -4.98
CA ILE A 328 18.83 4.04 -4.44
C ILE A 328 20.31 3.98 -4.03
N VAL A 329 20.61 3.21 -2.99
CA VAL A 329 21.98 2.96 -2.56
C VAL A 329 22.53 1.81 -3.41
N CYS A 330 23.65 2.07 -4.09
CA CYS A 330 24.37 1.09 -4.89
C CYS A 330 25.70 0.76 -4.23
N SER A 331 25.71 -0.33 -3.45
CA SER A 331 26.95 -0.81 -2.84
C SER A 331 27.88 -1.28 -3.94
N SER A 332 29.06 -0.68 -3.99
CA SER A 332 30.01 -0.87 -5.09
C SER A 332 31.37 -1.27 -4.53
N ASP A 333 32.03 -2.21 -5.19
CA ASP A 333 33.40 -2.63 -4.85
C ASP A 333 34.30 -2.64 -6.09
N THR A 334 35.58 -2.37 -5.85
CA THR A 334 36.59 -2.24 -6.91
C THR A 334 37.07 -3.62 -7.34
N ILE A 335 37.06 -3.88 -8.65
CA ILE A 335 37.62 -5.09 -9.25
C ILE A 335 39.02 -4.75 -9.80
N LYS A 336 40.06 -5.22 -9.11
CA LYS A 336 41.47 -5.06 -9.49
C LYS A 336 41.98 -6.24 -10.32
N SER A 337 41.58 -7.46 -9.95
CA SER A 337 42.00 -8.69 -10.62
C SER A 337 40.86 -9.69 -10.76
N VAL A 338 40.80 -10.37 -11.91
CA VAL A 338 39.82 -11.46 -12.13
C VAL A 338 40.06 -12.60 -11.14
N THR A 339 41.33 -12.95 -10.89
CA THR A 339 41.68 -14.10 -10.05
C THR A 339 41.43 -13.86 -8.57
N GLU A 340 41.65 -12.63 -8.10
CA GLU A 340 41.51 -12.29 -6.68
C GLU A 340 40.10 -11.85 -6.34
N ASP A 341 39.43 -11.10 -7.22
CA ASP A 341 38.15 -10.45 -6.89
C ASP A 341 36.94 -11.15 -7.53
N LEU A 342 37.06 -11.78 -8.71
CA LEU A 342 35.90 -12.38 -9.41
C LEU A 342 35.81 -13.90 -9.26
N MET A 343 36.93 -14.62 -9.33
CA MET A 343 36.95 -16.09 -9.17
C MET A 343 36.39 -16.60 -7.84
N PRO A 344 36.52 -15.88 -6.70
CA PRO A 344 35.93 -16.34 -5.44
C PRO A 344 34.39 -16.26 -5.37
N TYR A 345 33.73 -15.51 -6.26
CA TYR A 345 32.26 -15.41 -6.23
C TYR A 345 31.62 -16.76 -6.54
N PRO A 346 30.67 -17.24 -5.71
CA PRO A 346 29.99 -18.50 -5.97
C PRO A 346 29.05 -18.37 -7.18
N PRO A 347 28.74 -19.48 -7.89
CA PRO A 347 27.79 -19.45 -9.01
C PRO A 347 26.41 -18.90 -8.67
N SER A 348 25.99 -18.97 -7.40
CA SER A 348 24.74 -18.38 -6.92
C SER A 348 24.72 -16.84 -6.96
N SER A 349 25.87 -16.19 -7.03
CA SER A 349 25.99 -14.73 -7.14
C SER A 349 26.11 -14.25 -8.59
N TYR A 350 26.14 -15.16 -9.56
CA TYR A 350 26.21 -14.79 -10.98
C TYR A 350 24.83 -14.35 -11.50
N PRO A 351 24.77 -13.46 -12.51
CA PRO A 351 25.88 -12.72 -13.08
C PRO A 351 26.34 -11.52 -12.22
N VAL A 352 27.64 -11.22 -12.22
CA VAL A 352 28.21 -10.00 -11.61
C VAL A 352 28.40 -8.95 -12.69
N TYR A 353 27.73 -7.81 -12.56
CA TYR A 353 27.84 -6.70 -13.50
C TYR A 353 28.88 -5.67 -13.04
N MET A 354 29.58 -5.09 -14.00
CA MET A 354 30.61 -4.08 -13.76
C MET A 354 30.41 -2.85 -14.64
N TYR A 355 30.71 -1.67 -14.11
CA TYR A 355 30.82 -0.41 -14.87
C TYR A 355 32.24 0.15 -14.81
N LYS A 356 32.50 1.14 -15.66
CA LYS A 356 33.72 1.95 -15.61
C LYS A 356 33.50 3.16 -14.71
N PHE A 357 34.26 3.26 -13.64
CA PHE A 357 34.34 4.48 -12.85
C PHE A 357 35.54 5.30 -13.33
N ILE A 358 35.32 6.53 -13.80
CA ILE A 358 36.36 7.41 -14.32
C ILE A 358 36.95 8.21 -13.15
N LEU A 359 38.25 8.08 -12.94
CA LEU A 359 38.99 8.82 -11.92
C LEU A 359 39.30 10.24 -12.41
N PRO A 360 39.57 11.20 -11.49
CA PRO A 360 39.98 12.56 -11.85
C PRO A 360 41.21 12.64 -12.77
N SER A 361 42.06 11.60 -12.76
CA SER A 361 43.23 11.48 -13.64
C SER A 361 42.89 11.11 -15.09
N GLY A 362 41.64 10.78 -15.41
CA GLY A 362 41.21 10.27 -16.71
C GLY A 362 41.38 8.76 -16.89
N ALA A 363 42.05 8.07 -15.95
CA ALA A 363 42.06 6.61 -15.90
C ALA A 363 40.68 6.08 -15.47
N PHE A 364 40.36 4.83 -15.80
CA PHE A 364 39.16 4.17 -15.29
C PHE A 364 39.51 2.95 -14.44
N MET A 365 38.65 2.67 -13.47
CA MET A 365 38.66 1.44 -12.68
C MET A 365 37.39 0.63 -12.97
N LYS A 366 37.49 -0.70 -12.87
CA LYS A 366 36.33 -1.59 -12.96
C LYS A 366 35.70 -1.66 -11.58
N VAL A 367 34.40 -1.47 -11.52
CA VAL A 367 33.64 -1.48 -10.28
C VAL A 367 32.46 -2.43 -10.45
N ALA A 368 32.32 -3.39 -9.56
CA ALA A 368 31.14 -4.23 -9.47
C ALA A 368 30.14 -3.59 -8.50
N SER A 369 28.84 -3.78 -8.76
CA SER A 369 27.79 -3.32 -7.86
C SER A 369 26.60 -4.28 -7.92
N ASP A 370 25.63 -4.09 -7.03
CA ASP A 370 24.40 -4.87 -6.99
C ASP A 370 23.69 -4.87 -8.35
N GLN A 371 23.11 -6.01 -8.76
CA GLN A 371 22.47 -6.14 -10.07
C GLN A 371 21.37 -5.08 -10.30
N GLN A 372 20.64 -4.70 -9.25
CA GLN A 372 19.59 -3.67 -9.28
C GLN A 372 20.08 -2.28 -9.72
N CYS A 373 21.39 -2.03 -9.68
CA CYS A 373 22.00 -0.76 -10.08
C CYS A 373 22.27 -0.69 -11.59
N PHE A 374 22.20 -1.81 -12.28
CA PHE A 374 22.38 -1.93 -13.73
C PHE A 374 21.10 -2.36 -14.44
N ASP A 375 20.27 -3.14 -13.75
CA ASP A 375 19.07 -3.77 -14.28
C ASP A 375 17.85 -3.28 -13.49
N CYS A 376 17.10 -2.35 -14.09
CA CYS A 376 15.93 -1.77 -13.47
C CYS A 376 14.80 -2.81 -13.21
N LEU A 377 14.78 -3.94 -13.93
CA LEU A 377 13.79 -5.01 -13.74
C LEU A 377 13.99 -5.76 -12.42
N LYS A 378 15.23 -5.83 -11.91
CA LYS A 378 15.53 -6.44 -10.60
C LYS A 378 14.92 -5.70 -9.43
N ARG A 379 14.43 -4.47 -9.66
CA ARG A 379 13.72 -3.67 -8.65
C ARG A 379 12.21 -3.98 -8.61
N GLY A 380 11.70 -4.82 -9.51
CA GLY A 380 10.30 -5.25 -9.55
C GLY A 380 9.40 -4.46 -10.51
N GLY A 381 9.94 -3.54 -11.30
CA GLY A 381 9.20 -2.85 -12.36
C GLY A 381 9.33 -3.52 -13.72
N THR A 382 8.78 -2.87 -14.74
CA THR A 382 8.76 -3.33 -16.14
C THR A 382 9.45 -2.33 -17.05
N ASN A 383 10.12 -2.81 -18.10
CA ASN A 383 10.68 -1.98 -19.18
C ASN A 383 9.66 -1.72 -20.31
N VAL A 384 8.42 -2.18 -20.15
CA VAL A 384 7.32 -1.88 -21.06
C VAL A 384 6.65 -0.58 -20.61
N ARG A 385 6.78 0.47 -21.43
CA ARG A 385 6.14 1.76 -21.16
C ARG A 385 4.61 1.58 -21.11
N PRO A 386 3.94 1.98 -20.01
CA PRO A 386 2.49 1.91 -19.92
C PRO A 386 1.82 2.72 -21.04
N SER A 387 0.71 2.22 -21.60
CA SER A 387 0.01 2.86 -22.72
C SER A 387 -0.52 4.26 -22.38
N TYR A 388 -0.86 4.49 -21.10
CA TYR A 388 -1.31 5.78 -20.59
C TYR A 388 -0.15 6.74 -20.27
N TRP A 389 1.12 6.30 -20.31
CA TRP A 389 2.27 7.11 -19.91
C TRP A 389 2.56 8.20 -20.94
N GLN A 390 2.26 9.45 -20.60
CA GLN A 390 2.42 10.62 -21.47
C GLN A 390 3.80 11.24 -21.36
#